data_AF-A0A0C2UVI3-F1
#
_entry.id   AF-A0A0C2UVI3-F1
#
_cell.length_a   1.000
_cell.length_b   1.000
_cell.length_c   1.000
_cell.angle_alpha   90.00
_cell.angle_beta   90.00
_cell.angle_gamma   90.00
#
_symmetry.space_group_name_H-M   'P 1'
#
loop_
_entity.id
_entity.type
_entity.pdbx_description
1 polymer ?
#
loop_
_entity_poly.entity_id
_entity_poly.type
_entity_poly.pdbx_seq_one_letter_code
_entity_poly.pdbx_strand_id
1 'polypeptide(L)'
;MVVASLIFLATLFLVIYQPKGLQIGTSAIIGAFTALMVGVVSFEDVQTVTSIVWDATLAFMGIIILSMVLDEIGFFEWCAIKMA
;
A
#
# COMPACT_ATOMS: atom_id res chain seq x y z
N MET A 1 23.18 5.21 5.91
CA MET A 1 22.40 5.69 4.75
C MET A 1 22.58 4.84 3.50
N VAL A 2 23.81 4.56 3.03
CA VAL A 2 24.03 3.74 1.80
C VAL A 2 23.33 2.38 1.84
N VAL A 3 23.42 1.64 2.96
CA VAL A 3 22.77 0.34 3.12
C VAL A 3 21.25 0.45 3.08
N ALA A 4 20.68 1.48 3.71
CA ALA A 4 19.25 1.76 3.70
C ALA A 4 18.75 2.05 2.29
N SER A 5 19.47 2.88 1.54
CA SER A 5 19.16 3.21 0.15
C SER A 5 19.24 1.98 -0.76
N LEU A 6 20.22 1.09 -0.55
CA LEU A 6 20.33 -0.16 -1.29
C LEU A 6 19.14 -1.09 -1.03
N ILE A 7 18.77 -1.30 0.23
CA ILE A 7 17.60 -2.13 0.59
C ILE A 7 16.32 -1.54 0.01
N PHE A 8 16.15 -0.21 0.10
CA PHE A 8 15.00 0.48 -0.46
C PHE A 8 14.91 0.30 -1.97
N LEU A 9 15.98 0.57 -2.72
CA LEU A 9 16.01 0.43 -4.17
C LEU A 9 15.79 -1.03 -4.61
N ALA A 10 16.40 -1.99 -3.92
CA ALA A 10 16.19 -3.41 -4.21
C ALA A 10 14.73 -3.83 -3.97
N THR A 11 14.13 -3.39 -2.85
CA THR A 11 12.72 -3.69 -2.54
C THR A 11 11.80 -3.05 -3.56
N LEU A 12 12.04 -1.79 -3.92
CA LEU A 12 11.25 -1.06 -4.93
C LEU A 12 11.38 -1.70 -6.31
N PHE A 13 12.59 -2.12 -6.70
CA PHE A 13 12.80 -2.86 -7.94
C PHE A 13 12.00 -4.17 -7.97
N LEU A 14 12.00 -4.95 -6.88
CA LEU A 14 11.21 -6.19 -6.79
C LEU A 14 9.69 -5.94 -6.84
N VAL A 15 9.23 -4.86 -6.23
CA VAL A 15 7.81 -4.46 -6.23
C VAL A 15 7.34 -4.05 -7.63
N ILE A 16 8.18 -3.34 -8.39
CA ILE A 16 7.84 -2.88 -9.75
C ILE A 16 8.03 -4.00 -10.78
N TYR A 17 9.15 -4.73 -10.72
CA TYR A 17 9.49 -5.75 -11.71
C TYR A 17 8.70 -7.06 -11.54
N GLN A 18 8.18 -7.34 -10.33
CA GLN A 18 7.40 -8.55 -9.99
C GLN A 18 7.91 -9.84 -10.65
N PRO A 19 9.18 -10.22 -10.41
CA PRO A 19 9.74 -11.40 -11.05
C PRO A 19 8.94 -12.65 -10.67
N LYS A 20 8.58 -13.48 -11.65
CA LYS A 20 7.85 -14.74 -11.46
C LYS A 20 6.46 -14.61 -10.80
N GLY A 21 5.79 -13.45 -10.95
CA GLY A 21 4.45 -13.26 -10.39
C GLY A 21 4.43 -13.16 -8.87
N LEU A 22 5.55 -12.77 -8.26
CA LEU A 22 5.61 -12.44 -6.84
C LEU A 22 4.56 -11.37 -6.53
N GLN A 23 3.71 -11.66 -5.54
CA GLN A 23 2.77 -10.68 -5.03
C GLN A 23 3.54 -9.50 -4.45
N ILE A 24 3.03 -8.29 -4.68
CA ILE A 24 3.60 -7.03 -4.18
C ILE A 24 3.89 -7.12 -2.67
N GLY A 25 2.96 -7.72 -1.91
CA GLY A 25 3.08 -7.91 -0.47
C GLY A 25 4.27 -8.79 -0.07
N THR A 26 4.53 -9.88 -0.77
CA THR A 26 5.64 -10.80 -0.44
C THR A 26 6.99 -10.12 -0.57
N SER A 27 7.20 -9.38 -1.67
CA SER A 27 8.42 -8.60 -1.90
C SER A 27 8.60 -7.51 -0.83
N ALA A 28 7.52 -6.81 -0.47
CA ALA A 28 7.55 -5.77 0.57
C ALA A 28 7.87 -6.34 1.96
N ILE A 29 7.27 -7.48 2.34
CA ILE A 29 7.53 -8.16 3.62
C ILE A 29 8.99 -8.60 3.71
N ILE A 30 9.54 -9.19 2.65
CA ILE A 30 10.94 -9.59 2.61
C ILE A 30 11.86 -8.36 2.77
N GLY A 31 11.56 -7.25 2.10
CA GLY A 31 12.30 -6.00 2.24
C GLY A 31 12.26 -5.45 3.67
N ALA A 32 11.08 -5.40 4.29
CA ALA A 32 10.89 -4.93 5.66
C ALA A 32 11.62 -5.83 6.68
N PHE A 33 11.53 -7.15 6.52
CA PHE A 33 12.23 -8.10 7.38
C PHE A 33 13.75 -7.96 7.24
N THR A 34 14.25 -7.81 6.02
CA THR A 34 15.68 -7.58 5.76
C THR A 34 16.15 -6.26 6.38
N ALA A 35 15.35 -5.19 6.29
CA ALA A 35 15.66 -3.90 6.88
C ALA A 35 15.76 -3.95 8.42
N LEU A 36 14.87 -4.72 9.06
CA LEU A 36 14.89 -4.98 10.51
C LEU A 36 16.12 -5.82 10.90
N MET A 37 16.42 -6.91 10.18
CA MET A 37 17.56 -7.77 10.49
C MET A 37 18.92 -7.06 10.34
N VAL A 38 19.05 -6.19 9.34
CA VAL A 38 20.27 -5.39 9.13
C VAL A 38 20.35 -4.22 10.13
N GLY A 39 19.30 -3.97 10.92
CA GLY A 39 19.26 -2.90 11.92
C GLY A 39 19.16 -1.50 11.32
N VAL A 40 18.72 -1.40 10.05
CA VAL A 40 18.49 -0.12 9.38
C VAL A 40 17.23 0.55 9.88
N VAL A 41 16.27 -0.26 10.33
CA VAL A 41 14.96 0.15 10.85
C VAL A 41 14.80 -0.47 12.24
N SER A 42 14.29 0.31 13.19
CA SER A 42 13.98 -0.13 14.55
C SER A 42 12.51 -0.56 14.69
N PHE A 43 12.17 -1.24 15.78
CA PHE A 43 10.77 -1.58 16.08
C PHE A 43 9.90 -0.32 16.30
N GLU A 44 10.49 0.76 16.82
CA GLU A 44 9.80 2.02 17.01
C GLU A 44 9.44 2.67 15.66
N ASP A 45 10.36 2.63 14.69
CA ASP A 45 10.09 3.11 13.32
C ASP A 45 8.91 2.35 12.68
N VAL A 46 8.84 1.03 12.88
CA VAL A 46 7.74 0.20 12.36
C VAL A 46 6.41 0.62 12.99
N GLN A 47 6.40 0.89 14.29
CA GLN A 47 5.20 1.35 14.99
C GLN A 47 4.75 2.72 14.49
N THR A 48 5.68 3.67 14.32
CA THR A 48 5.40 5.01 13.77
C THR A 48 4.82 4.93 12.36
N VAL A 49 5.43 4.14 11.47
CA VAL A 49 4.91 3.98 10.10
C VAL A 49 3.53 3.33 10.10
N THR A 50 3.33 2.30 10.94
CA THR A 50 2.04 1.62 11.05
C THR A 50 0.94 2.60 11.49
N SER A 51 1.20 3.45 12.49
CA SER A 51 0.19 4.42 12.96
C SER A 51 -0.17 5.46 11.91
N ILE A 52 0.76 5.84 11.04
CA ILE A 52 0.52 6.83 9.97
C ILE A 52 -0.26 6.19 8.81
N VAL A 53 -0.01 4.92 8.49
CA VAL A 53 -0.63 4.25 7.33
C VAL A 53 -2.08 3.84 7.60
N TRP A 54 -2.50 3.69 8.86
CA TRP A 54 -3.87 3.36 9.24
C TRP A 54 -4.91 4.34 8.70
N ASP A 55 -4.66 5.65 8.79
CA ASP A 55 -5.61 6.67 8.34
C ASP A 55 -5.87 6.57 6.82
N ALA A 56 -4.79 6.44 6.03
CA ALA A 56 -4.89 6.35 4.58
C ALA A 56 -5.56 5.04 4.11
N THR A 57 -5.24 3.92 4.75
CA THR A 57 -5.82 2.61 4.39
C THR A 57 -7.31 2.53 4.73
N LEU A 58 -7.73 3.06 5.88
CA LEU A 58 -9.14 3.14 6.25
C LEU A 58 -9.93 4.09 5.36
N ALA A 59 -9.36 5.25 5.00
CA ALA A 59 -9.99 6.17 4.07
C ALA A 59 -10.22 5.51 2.69
N PHE A 60 -9.21 4.78 2.17
CA PHE A 60 -9.35 4.05 0.91
C PHE A 60 -10.44 2.97 0.98
N MET A 61 -10.47 2.19 2.06
CA MET A 61 -11.54 1.20 2.30
C MET A 61 -12.91 1.87 2.40
N GLY A 62 -13.01 3.00 3.09
CA GLY A 62 -14.23 3.79 3.20
C GLY A 62 -14.75 4.27 1.85
N ILE A 63 -13.86 4.74 0.97
CA ILE A 63 -14.22 5.14 -0.39
C ILE A 63 -14.72 3.94 -1.21
N ILE A 64 -14.09 2.77 -1.10
CA ILE A 64 -14.55 1.55 -1.77
C ILE A 64 -15.96 1.18 -1.30
N ILE A 65 -16.20 1.15 0.01
CA ILE A 65 -17.51 0.84 0.57
C ILE A 65 -18.55 1.87 0.14
N LEU A 66 -18.23 3.15 0.22
CA LEU A 66 -19.10 4.22 -0.25
C LEU A 66 -19.45 4.04 -1.73
N SER A 67 -18.44 3.75 -2.57
CA SER A 67 -18.63 3.50 -3.99
C SER A 67 -19.56 2.32 -4.24
N MET A 68 -19.37 1.20 -3.53
CA MET A 68 -20.24 0.03 -3.65
C MET A 68 -21.69 0.35 -3.26
N VAL A 69 -21.90 1.13 -2.19
CA VAL A 69 -23.25 1.53 -1.76
C VAL A 69 -23.91 2.45 -2.80
N LEU A 70 -23.17 3.42 -3.34
CA LEU A 70 -23.68 4.35 -4.34
C LEU A 70 -24.03 3.65 -5.67
N ASP A 71 -23.23 2.65 -6.05
CA ASP A 71 -23.51 1.82 -7.23
C ASP A 71 -24.80 1.03 -7.05
N GLU A 72 -24.98 0.35 -5.91
CA GLU A 72 -26.15 -0.49 -5.61
C GLU A 72 -27.47 0.31 -5.58
N ILE A 73 -27.45 1.56 -5.13
CA ILE A 73 -28.65 2.43 -5.15
C ILE A 73 -28.90 3.09 -6.52
N GLY A 74 -28.07 2.79 -7.53
CA GLY A 74 -28.18 3.36 -8.88
C GLY A 74 -27.79 4.84 -8.96
N PHE A 75 -27.06 5.37 -7.98
CA PHE A 75 -26.67 6.79 -7.95
C PHE A 75 -25.75 7.13 -9.13
N PHE A 76 -24.81 6.24 -9.47
CA PHE A 76 -23.92 6.46 -10.61
C PHE A 76 -24.66 6.44 -11.96
N GLU A 77 -25.69 5.60 -12.11
CA GLU A 77 -26.54 5.58 -13.30
C GLU A 77 -27.34 6.89 -13.44
N TRP A 78 -27.91 7.37 -12.33
CA TRP A 78 -28.61 8.66 -12.29
C TRP A 78 -27.68 9.82 -12.65
N CYS A 79 -26.45 9.83 -12.10
CA CYS A 79 -25.43 10.83 -12.44
C CYS A 79 -25.05 10.78 -13.93
N ALA A 80 -24.90 9.59 -14.52
CA ALA A 80 -24.53 9.43 -15.92
C ALA A 80 -25.58 10.03 -16.87
N ILE A 81 -26.88 9.88 -16.56
CA ILE A 81 -27.97 10.47 -17.36
C ILE A 81 -27.99 12.00 -17.24
N LYS A 82 -27.64 12.57 -16.08
CA LYS A 82 -27.67 14.01 -15.84
C LYS A 82 -26.43 14.76 -16.34
N MET A 83 -25.33 14.04 -16.59
CA MET A 83 -24.10 14.61 -17.16
C MET A 83 -24.08 14.63 -18.70
N ALA A 84 -24.92 13.84 -19.34
CA ALA A 84 -25.13 13.86 -20.79
C ALA A 84 -26.05 15.02 -21.21
#